data_AF-A0A0F6SDH5-F1
#
_entry.id   AF-A0A0F6SDH5-F1
#
_cell.length_a   1.000
_cell.length_b   1.000
_cell.length_c   1.000
_cell.angle_alpha   90.00
_cell.angle_beta   90.00
_cell.angle_gamma   90.00
#
_symmetry.space_group_name_H-M   'P 1'
#
loop_
_entity.id
_entity.type
_entity.pdbx_description
1 polymer ?
#
loop_
_entity_poly.entity_id
_entity_poly.type
_entity_poly.pdbx_seq_one_letter_code
_entity_poly.pdbx_strand_id
1 'polypeptide(L)'
;MAPCAARAQDTPEAERGVATPRDVAIEQATLEASMPVEPAVDPTLRDVHLALQIGTAASFALTAALGVITAYNQETVFSDGQCNDAQGDPVFGFEYGCEHLSTLHGIAGVTTTTLYTAAIVTGAMMPEQDDAPQWLYDALTAVHVAGMLLLPLAGLISAYPGVLGIDEGSQQDFSRVMRTVHAGFAVTTAVAYGATLVFDWT
;
A
#
# COMPACT_ATOMS: atom_id res chain seq x y z
N MET A 1 -31.32 -5.45 -54.86
CA MET A 1 -30.02 -6.00 -54.45
C MET A 1 -29.11 -5.94 -55.67
N ALA A 2 -28.17 -5.00 -55.67
CA ALA A 2 -27.23 -4.76 -56.78
C ALA A 2 -25.80 -5.00 -56.27
N PRO A 3 -24.91 -5.61 -57.06
CA PRO A 3 -23.54 -5.86 -56.66
C PRO A 3 -22.67 -4.60 -56.91
N CYS A 4 -21.97 -4.14 -55.86
CA CYS A 4 -20.88 -3.17 -56.00
C CYS A 4 -19.66 -3.86 -56.62
N ALA A 5 -19.34 -3.51 -57.86
CA ALA A 5 -18.11 -3.91 -58.53
C ALA A 5 -16.91 -3.20 -57.90
N ALA A 6 -16.01 -3.97 -57.27
CA ALA A 6 -14.75 -3.47 -56.77
C ALA A 6 -13.82 -3.12 -57.94
N ARG A 7 -13.41 -1.85 -58.02
CA ARG A 7 -12.43 -1.36 -58.99
C ARG A 7 -11.04 -1.75 -58.49
N ALA A 8 -10.39 -2.69 -59.17
CA ALA A 8 -8.98 -3.01 -58.94
C ALA A 8 -8.15 -1.74 -59.22
N GLN A 9 -7.48 -1.23 -58.19
CA GLN A 9 -6.49 -0.18 -58.32
C GLN A 9 -5.16 -0.86 -58.61
N ASP A 10 -4.63 -0.64 -59.82
CA ASP A 10 -3.26 -0.96 -60.15
C ASP A 10 -2.35 -0.15 -59.24
N THR A 11 -1.77 -0.79 -58.23
CA THR A 11 -0.67 -0.22 -57.46
C THR A 11 0.55 -0.15 -58.37
N PRO A 12 1.10 1.04 -58.66
CA PRO A 12 2.38 1.14 -59.36
C PRO A 12 3.42 0.39 -58.52
N GLU A 13 4.21 -0.46 -59.18
CA GLU A 13 5.41 -1.07 -58.61
C GLU A 13 6.37 0.06 -58.23
N ALA A 14 6.24 0.55 -56.99
CA ALA A 14 7.19 1.47 -56.41
C ALA A 14 8.53 0.73 -56.38
N GLU A 15 9.48 1.22 -57.17
CA GLU A 15 10.87 0.79 -57.15
C GLU A 15 11.33 0.78 -55.69
N ARG A 16 11.54 -0.43 -55.15
CA ARG A 16 12.14 -0.63 -53.82
C ARG A 16 13.61 -0.21 -53.94
N GLY A 17 13.84 1.09 -53.89
CA GLY A 17 15.16 1.66 -53.71
C GLY A 17 15.74 1.09 -52.42
N VAL A 18 16.89 0.43 -52.54
CA VAL A 18 17.65 -0.06 -51.38
C VAL A 18 18.00 1.17 -50.56
N ALA A 19 17.41 1.31 -49.37
CA ALA A 19 17.69 2.39 -48.45
C ALA A 19 19.21 2.48 -48.24
N THR A 20 19.78 3.66 -48.45
CA THR A 20 21.21 3.83 -48.27
C THR A 20 21.52 3.86 -46.77
N PRO A 21 22.75 3.52 -46.34
CA PRO A 21 23.15 3.64 -44.93
C PRO A 21 22.91 5.03 -44.34
N ARG A 22 22.87 6.07 -45.19
CA ARG A 22 22.58 7.45 -44.79
C ARG A 22 21.10 7.66 -44.46
N ASP A 23 20.19 7.03 -45.21
CA ASP A 23 18.75 7.15 -44.99
C ASP A 23 18.35 6.50 -43.66
N VAL A 24 18.93 5.33 -43.37
CA VAL A 24 18.76 4.63 -42.08
C VAL A 24 19.28 5.48 -40.92
N ALA A 25 20.42 6.15 -41.07
CA ALA A 25 20.98 7.01 -40.04
C ALA A 25 20.11 8.25 -39.76
N ILE A 26 19.48 8.83 -40.80
CA ILE A 26 18.56 9.98 -40.65
C ILE A 26 17.26 9.54 -39.99
N GLU A 27 16.70 8.39 -40.38
CA GLU A 27 15.51 7.83 -39.71
C GLU A 27 15.79 7.52 -38.24
N GLN A 28 16.93 6.90 -37.91
CA GLN A 28 17.33 6.65 -36.52
C GLN A 28 17.49 7.94 -35.72
N ALA A 29 18.19 8.95 -36.24
CA ALA A 29 18.36 10.23 -35.55
C ALA A 29 17.02 10.97 -35.38
N THR A 30 16.11 10.84 -36.34
CA THR A 30 14.75 11.42 -36.23
C THR A 30 13.93 10.66 -35.20
N LEU A 31 14.07 9.34 -35.13
CA LEU A 31 13.41 8.51 -34.11
C LEU A 31 13.90 8.89 -32.72
N GLU A 32 15.22 8.97 -32.50
CA GLU A 32 15.85 9.38 -31.24
C GLU A 32 15.43 10.79 -30.82
N ALA A 33 15.38 11.75 -31.76
CA ALA A 33 14.92 13.11 -31.50
C ALA A 33 13.40 13.22 -31.25
N SER A 34 12.63 12.22 -31.70
CA SER A 34 11.19 12.13 -31.45
C SER A 34 10.83 11.33 -30.20
N MET A 35 11.80 10.64 -29.58
CA MET A 35 11.55 9.98 -28.31
C MET A 35 11.26 11.05 -27.26
N PRO A 36 10.17 10.91 -26.48
CA PRO A 36 9.91 11.84 -25.39
C PRO A 36 11.11 11.81 -24.45
N VAL A 37 11.71 12.98 -24.20
CA VAL A 37 12.68 13.14 -23.12
C VAL A 37 11.90 12.89 -21.84
N GLU A 38 12.08 11.70 -21.24
CA GLU A 38 11.50 11.44 -19.94
C GLU A 38 11.99 12.52 -18.99
N PRO A 39 11.08 13.21 -18.28
CA PRO A 39 11.48 14.25 -17.34
C PRO A 39 12.36 13.60 -16.29
N ALA A 40 13.63 14.01 -16.24
CA ALA A 40 14.53 13.55 -15.21
C ALA A 40 13.93 13.87 -13.83
N VAL A 41 13.75 12.83 -13.01
CA VAL A 41 13.24 12.98 -11.65
C VAL A 41 14.22 13.85 -10.85
N ASP A 42 13.71 14.84 -10.14
CA ASP A 42 14.52 15.62 -9.21
C ASP A 42 15.16 14.66 -8.18
N PRO A 43 16.50 14.58 -8.09
CA PRO A 43 17.16 13.67 -7.14
C PRO A 43 16.74 13.94 -5.70
N THR A 44 16.40 15.19 -5.36
CA THR A 44 15.91 15.58 -4.03
C THR A 44 14.56 14.94 -3.73
N LEU A 45 13.65 14.91 -4.72
CA LEU A 45 12.32 14.32 -4.56
C LEU A 45 12.43 12.81 -4.35
N ARG A 46 13.32 12.16 -5.11
CA ARG A 46 13.61 10.73 -4.97
C ARG A 46 14.15 10.38 -3.58
N ASP A 47 15.12 11.14 -3.08
CA ASP A 47 15.70 10.92 -1.76
C ASP A 47 14.67 11.10 -0.63
N VAL A 48 13.82 12.12 -0.74
CA VAL A 48 12.72 12.36 0.21
C VAL A 48 11.71 11.22 0.17
N HIS A 49 11.31 10.77 -1.02
CA HIS A 49 10.39 9.64 -1.15
C HIS A 49 10.95 8.36 -0.53
N LEU A 50 12.22 8.04 -0.82
CA LEU A 50 12.88 6.87 -0.25
C LEU A 50 12.96 6.95 1.29
N ALA A 51 13.29 8.12 1.84
CA ALA A 51 13.31 8.34 3.28
C ALA A 51 11.91 8.14 3.91
N LEU A 52 10.85 8.61 3.23
CA LEU A 52 9.46 8.42 3.68
C LEU A 52 9.02 6.97 3.59
N GLN A 53 9.39 6.23 2.54
CA GLN A 53 9.10 4.80 2.41
C GLN A 53 9.78 3.99 3.53
N ILE A 54 11.07 4.23 3.78
CA ILE A 54 11.82 3.57 4.85
C ILE A 54 11.22 3.93 6.22
N GLY A 55 10.94 5.22 6.45
CA GLY A 55 10.32 5.69 7.69
C GLY A 55 8.95 5.05 7.92
N THR A 56 8.14 4.94 6.86
CA THR A 56 6.85 4.25 6.91
C THR A 56 7.01 2.78 7.24
N ALA A 57 7.93 2.07 6.58
CA ALA A 57 8.16 0.66 6.85
C ALA A 57 8.60 0.40 8.30
N ALA A 58 9.53 1.21 8.81
CA ALA A 58 9.99 1.12 10.20
C ALA A 58 8.86 1.45 11.19
N SER A 59 8.11 2.52 10.96
CA SER A 59 6.98 2.91 11.82
C SER A 59 5.89 1.85 11.81
N PHE A 60 5.56 1.30 10.64
CA PHE A 60 4.54 0.27 10.50
C PHE A 60 4.96 -1.05 11.17
N ALA A 61 6.23 -1.44 11.06
CA ALA A 61 6.77 -2.59 11.78
C ALA A 61 6.64 -2.41 13.30
N LEU A 62 6.93 -1.22 13.83
CA LEU A 62 6.72 -0.88 15.24
C LEU A 62 5.24 -0.94 15.61
N THR A 63 4.35 -0.33 14.81
CA THR A 63 2.90 -0.36 15.01
C THR A 63 2.38 -1.79 15.05
N ALA A 64 2.82 -2.65 14.12
CA ALA A 64 2.45 -4.05 14.05
C ALA A 64 2.96 -4.83 15.28
N ALA A 65 4.20 -4.62 15.70
CA ALA A 65 4.75 -5.25 16.90
C ALA A 65 3.94 -4.87 18.16
N LEU A 66 3.65 -3.59 18.35
CA LEU A 66 2.79 -3.11 19.43
C LEU A 66 1.37 -3.68 19.33
N GLY A 67 0.83 -3.82 18.12
CA GLY A 67 -0.49 -4.40 17.85
C GLY A 67 -0.56 -5.88 18.24
N VAL A 68 0.48 -6.66 17.92
CA VAL A 68 0.57 -8.08 18.32
C VAL A 68 0.64 -8.21 19.84
N ILE A 69 1.46 -7.40 20.51
CA ILE A 69 1.55 -7.43 21.98
C ILE A 69 0.21 -7.01 22.59
N THR A 70 -0.45 -5.99 22.05
CA THR A 70 -1.78 -5.57 22.49
C THR A 70 -2.81 -6.68 22.29
N ALA A 71 -2.81 -7.37 21.16
CA ALA A 71 -3.72 -8.49 20.88
C ALA A 71 -3.46 -9.72 21.77
N TYR A 72 -2.22 -9.92 22.25
CA TYR A 72 -1.90 -10.94 23.25
C TYR A 72 -2.40 -10.57 24.65
N ASN A 73 -2.21 -9.31 25.04
CA ASN A 73 -2.65 -8.79 26.34
C ASN A 73 -4.17 -8.68 26.44
N GLN A 74 -4.84 -8.28 25.37
CA GLN A 74 -6.26 -7.96 25.33
C GLN A 74 -7.14 -9.10 24.82
N GLU A 75 -8.44 -9.03 25.12
CA GLU A 75 -9.42 -9.99 24.61
C GLU A 75 -9.56 -9.95 23.09
N THR A 76 -9.63 -11.13 22.48
CA THR A 76 -9.95 -11.36 21.06
C THR A 76 -10.91 -12.53 20.94
N VAL A 77 -11.53 -12.75 19.77
CA VAL A 77 -12.38 -13.93 19.54
C VAL A 77 -11.63 -15.25 19.76
N PHE A 78 -10.30 -15.24 19.64
CA PHE A 78 -9.46 -16.44 19.75
C PHE A 78 -8.77 -16.61 21.10
N SER A 79 -8.82 -15.60 21.99
CA SER A 79 -8.15 -15.62 23.29
C SER A 79 -8.83 -14.65 24.24
N ASP A 80 -9.00 -15.04 25.50
CA ASP A 80 -9.57 -14.15 26.52
C ASP A 80 -8.59 -13.03 26.94
N GLY A 81 -7.31 -13.15 26.54
CA GLY A 81 -6.27 -12.15 26.79
C GLY A 81 -5.72 -12.20 28.22
N GLN A 82 -4.46 -11.81 28.39
CA GLN A 82 -3.82 -11.82 29.72
C GLN A 82 -4.40 -10.80 30.70
N CYS A 83 -4.97 -9.70 30.22
CA CYS A 83 -5.54 -8.65 31.06
C CYS A 83 -6.89 -9.03 31.70
N ASN A 84 -7.57 -10.06 31.19
CA ASN A 84 -8.85 -10.52 31.72
C ASN A 84 -8.72 -11.75 32.62
N ASP A 85 -7.56 -12.40 32.64
CA ASP A 85 -7.29 -13.54 33.53
C ASP A 85 -6.77 -13.03 34.88
N ALA A 86 -7.39 -13.47 35.97
CA ALA A 86 -6.94 -13.17 37.34
C ALA A 86 -5.51 -13.70 37.63
N GLN A 87 -5.04 -14.68 36.85
CA GLN A 87 -3.68 -15.23 36.90
C GLN A 87 -2.84 -14.83 35.68
N GLY A 88 -3.33 -13.93 34.83
CA GLY A 88 -2.65 -13.52 33.62
C GLY A 88 -1.33 -12.79 33.90
N ASP A 89 -0.41 -12.88 32.94
CA ASP A 89 0.87 -12.16 32.97
C ASP A 89 1.02 -11.35 31.67
N PRO A 90 0.36 -10.18 31.57
CA PRO A 90 0.43 -9.34 30.38
C PRO A 90 1.86 -8.84 30.16
N VAL A 91 2.26 -8.78 28.90
CA VAL A 91 3.56 -8.21 28.51
C VAL A 91 3.60 -6.74 28.97
N PHE A 92 4.67 -6.38 29.68
CA PHE A 92 4.85 -5.10 30.38
C PHE A 92 3.98 -4.90 31.64
N GLY A 93 3.38 -5.96 32.19
CA GLY A 93 2.60 -5.92 33.42
C GLY A 93 1.21 -5.30 33.26
N PHE A 94 0.38 -5.39 34.31
CA PHE A 94 -1.03 -4.99 34.25
C PHE A 94 -1.22 -3.50 33.98
N GLU A 95 -0.50 -2.62 34.69
CA GLU A 95 -0.66 -1.17 34.56
C GLU A 95 -0.31 -0.69 33.15
N TYR A 96 0.87 -1.06 32.65
CA TYR A 96 1.32 -0.58 31.36
C TYR A 96 0.77 -1.38 30.18
N GLY A 97 0.77 -2.71 30.27
CA GLY A 97 0.38 -3.63 29.20
C GLY A 97 -1.12 -3.60 28.90
N CYS A 98 -1.97 -3.28 29.88
CA CYS A 98 -3.42 -3.26 29.70
C CYS A 98 -3.97 -1.87 29.38
N GLU A 99 -3.40 -0.78 29.93
CA GLU A 99 -3.91 0.58 29.73
C GLU A 99 -3.09 1.39 28.72
N HIS A 100 -1.77 1.44 28.89
CA HIS A 100 -0.92 2.37 28.15
C HIS A 100 -0.45 1.86 26.79
N LEU A 101 -0.30 0.55 26.63
CA LEU A 101 0.18 -0.05 25.39
C LEU A 101 -0.73 0.27 24.20
N SER A 102 -2.05 0.27 24.40
CA SER A 102 -3.03 0.66 23.38
C SER A 102 -2.85 2.11 22.91
N THR A 103 -2.48 3.02 23.83
CA THR A 103 -2.20 4.42 23.48
C THR A 103 -0.94 4.53 22.64
N LEU A 104 0.14 3.81 23.00
CA LEU A 104 1.35 3.77 22.19
C LEU A 104 1.12 3.18 20.81
N HIS A 105 0.37 2.08 20.73
CA HIS A 105 -0.02 1.48 19.46
C HIS A 105 -0.80 2.48 18.59
N GLY A 106 -1.75 3.22 19.19
CA GLY A 106 -2.48 4.29 18.50
C GLY A 106 -1.59 5.41 17.98
N ILE A 107 -0.66 5.93 18.79
CA ILE A 107 0.29 6.97 18.37
C ILE A 107 1.20 6.47 17.24
N ALA A 108 1.70 5.24 17.36
CA ALA A 108 2.49 4.61 16.31
C ALA A 108 1.68 4.48 15.01
N GLY A 109 0.41 4.07 15.11
CA GLY A 109 -0.51 3.99 13.97
C GLY A 109 -0.76 5.32 13.27
N VAL A 110 -0.97 6.41 14.03
CA VAL A 110 -1.10 7.77 13.47
C VAL A 110 0.19 8.20 12.76
N THR A 111 1.33 7.92 13.39
CA THR A 111 2.65 8.23 12.81
C THR A 111 2.87 7.47 11.51
N THR A 112 2.58 6.16 11.49
CA THR A 112 2.66 5.33 10.28
C THR A 112 1.77 5.89 9.18
N THR A 113 0.51 6.20 9.49
CA THR A 113 -0.45 6.72 8.50
C THR A 113 0.01 8.05 7.90
N THR A 114 0.57 8.92 8.74
CA THR A 114 1.10 10.23 8.30
C THR A 114 2.30 10.05 7.36
N LEU A 115 3.27 9.22 7.75
CA LEU A 115 4.44 8.92 6.91
C LEU A 115 4.04 8.26 5.59
N TYR A 116 3.12 7.30 5.65
CA TYR A 116 2.61 6.61 4.48
C TYR A 116 1.88 7.55 3.51
N THR A 117 1.05 8.44 4.03
CA THR A 117 0.35 9.45 3.22
C THR A 117 1.35 10.38 2.53
N ALA A 118 2.39 10.82 3.25
CA ALA A 118 3.45 11.63 2.65
C ALA A 118 4.23 10.87 1.58
N ALA A 119 4.50 9.57 1.80
CA ALA A 119 5.14 8.71 0.81
C ALA A 119 4.30 8.58 -0.47
N ILE A 120 2.99 8.38 -0.36
CA ILE A 120 2.07 8.35 -1.53
C ILE A 120 2.10 9.68 -2.28
N VAL A 121 1.96 10.80 -1.57
CA VAL A 121 1.89 12.13 -2.21
C VAL A 121 3.17 12.45 -2.96
N THR A 122 4.33 12.12 -2.38
CA THR A 122 5.63 12.29 -3.07
C THR A 122 5.81 11.29 -4.21
N GLY A 123 5.34 10.05 -4.05
CA GLY A 123 5.35 9.02 -5.08
C GLY A 123 4.55 9.39 -6.32
N ALA A 124 3.38 10.00 -6.14
CA ALA A 124 2.52 10.46 -7.24
C ALA A 124 3.13 11.58 -8.09
N MET A 125 4.25 12.18 -7.66
CA MET A 125 4.99 13.19 -8.42
C MET A 125 6.15 12.59 -9.23
N MET A 126 6.44 11.30 -9.06
CA MET A 126 7.48 10.58 -9.79
C MET A 126 6.86 9.84 -11.01
N PRO A 127 7.63 9.61 -12.09
CA PRO A 127 7.20 8.79 -13.22
C PRO A 127 6.93 7.35 -12.78
N GLU A 128 5.97 6.70 -13.45
CA GLU A 128 5.63 5.29 -13.24
C GLU A 128 6.82 4.38 -13.61
N GLN A 129 7.01 3.29 -12.86
CA GLN A 129 8.02 2.26 -13.13
C GLN A 129 7.31 0.98 -13.60
N ASP A 130 7.78 0.37 -14.69
CA ASP A 130 7.09 -0.71 -15.42
C ASP A 130 7.68 -2.12 -15.15
N ASP A 131 8.37 -2.31 -14.03
CA ASP A 131 9.29 -3.46 -13.86
C ASP A 131 8.63 -4.74 -13.27
N ALA A 132 7.42 -4.66 -12.73
CA ALA A 132 6.70 -5.78 -12.09
C ALA A 132 5.52 -6.30 -12.94
N PRO A 133 5.00 -7.52 -12.70
CA PRO A 133 3.74 -7.95 -13.28
C PRO A 133 2.63 -6.99 -12.84
N GLN A 134 2.25 -6.07 -13.72
CA GLN A 134 1.40 -4.91 -13.40
C GLN A 134 0.16 -5.28 -12.58
N TRP A 135 -0.54 -6.34 -12.98
CA TRP A 135 -1.76 -6.80 -12.31
C TRP A 135 -1.54 -7.21 -10.83
N LEU A 136 -0.39 -7.80 -10.50
CA LEU A 136 -0.08 -8.25 -9.15
C LEU A 136 0.35 -7.06 -8.30
N TYR A 137 1.19 -6.18 -8.84
CA TYR A 137 1.60 -4.95 -8.18
C TYR A 137 0.37 -4.09 -7.85
N ASP A 138 -0.48 -3.81 -8.84
CA ASP A 138 -1.72 -3.06 -8.68
C ASP A 138 -2.64 -3.66 -7.60
N ALA A 139 -2.77 -4.99 -7.58
CA ALA A 139 -3.60 -5.67 -6.58
C ALA A 139 -3.03 -5.53 -5.16
N LEU A 140 -1.71 -5.72 -4.99
CA LEU A 140 -1.05 -5.55 -3.70
C LEU A 140 -1.11 -4.10 -3.23
N THR A 141 -0.88 -3.15 -4.14
CA THR A 141 -1.02 -1.71 -3.90
C THR A 141 -2.42 -1.36 -3.44
N ALA A 142 -3.45 -1.80 -4.17
CA ALA A 142 -4.84 -1.56 -3.79
C ALA A 142 -5.15 -2.11 -2.38
N VAL A 143 -4.71 -3.33 -2.08
CA VAL A 143 -4.94 -3.96 -0.77
C VAL A 143 -4.24 -3.18 0.34
N HIS A 144 -2.96 -2.85 0.19
CA HIS A 144 -2.26 -2.19 1.29
C HIS A 144 -2.65 -0.71 1.44
N VAL A 145 -3.00 0.00 0.35
CA VAL A 145 -3.55 1.37 0.43
C VAL A 145 -4.87 1.36 1.18
N ALA A 146 -5.80 0.49 0.79
CA ALA A 146 -7.08 0.35 1.48
C ALA A 146 -6.88 -0.02 2.96
N GLY A 147 -5.98 -0.96 3.22
CA GLY A 147 -5.61 -1.39 4.56
C GLY A 147 -5.07 -0.26 5.44
N MET A 148 -4.09 0.50 4.96
CA MET A 148 -3.50 1.63 5.68
C MET A 148 -4.49 2.75 6.01
N LEU A 149 -5.54 2.91 5.20
CA LEU A 149 -6.62 3.88 5.47
C LEU A 149 -7.68 3.33 6.43
N LEU A 150 -8.07 2.06 6.26
CA LEU A 150 -9.14 1.44 7.05
C LEU A 150 -8.70 1.02 8.45
N LEU A 151 -7.44 0.63 8.63
CA LEU A 151 -6.93 0.16 9.92
C LEU A 151 -7.04 1.20 11.04
N PRO A 152 -6.60 2.46 10.87
CA PRO A 152 -6.76 3.49 11.90
C PRO A 152 -8.24 3.72 12.28
N LEU A 153 -9.13 3.71 11.27
CA LEU A 153 -10.57 3.86 11.49
C LEU A 153 -11.14 2.67 12.26
N ALA A 154 -10.79 1.44 11.87
CA ALA A 154 -11.21 0.24 12.55
C ALA A 154 -10.69 0.19 14.00
N GLY A 155 -9.45 0.64 14.24
CA GLY A 155 -8.87 0.75 15.58
C GLY A 155 -9.64 1.74 16.45
N LEU A 156 -9.97 2.92 15.90
CA LEU A 156 -10.75 3.93 16.60
C LEU A 156 -12.17 3.44 16.92
N ILE A 157 -12.84 2.81 15.95
CA ILE A 157 -14.17 2.20 16.15
C ILE A 157 -14.13 1.11 17.21
N SER A 158 -13.07 0.29 17.23
CA SER A 158 -12.89 -0.76 18.22
C SER A 158 -12.67 -0.21 19.63
N ALA A 159 -12.00 0.95 19.75
CA ALA A 159 -11.73 1.60 21.03
C ALA A 159 -12.93 2.43 21.55
N TYR A 160 -13.76 2.95 20.65
CA TYR A 160 -14.89 3.82 20.98
C TYR A 160 -16.20 3.35 20.32
N PRO A 161 -16.69 2.14 20.66
CA PRO A 161 -17.90 1.58 20.05
C PRO A 161 -19.16 2.42 20.26
N GLY A 162 -19.21 3.22 21.34
CA GLY A 162 -20.30 4.15 21.62
C GLY A 162 -20.52 5.20 20.52
N VAL A 163 -19.50 5.53 19.71
CA VAL A 163 -19.65 6.46 18.56
C VAL A 163 -20.59 5.89 17.49
N LEU A 164 -20.73 4.56 17.43
CA LEU A 164 -21.65 3.87 16.52
C LEU A 164 -23.03 3.57 17.17
N GLY A 165 -23.27 4.03 18.40
CA GLY A 165 -24.51 3.77 19.12
C GLY A 165 -24.66 2.33 19.62
N ILE A 166 -23.55 1.61 19.83
CA ILE A 166 -23.56 0.26 20.41
C ILE A 166 -23.91 0.34 21.90
N ASP A 167 -24.94 -0.41 22.31
CA ASP A 167 -25.42 -0.46 23.69
C ASP A 167 -24.32 -0.92 24.65
N GLU A 168 -24.23 -0.29 25.83
CA GLU A 168 -23.18 -0.54 26.85
C GLU A 168 -22.99 -2.03 27.16
N GLY A 169 -24.07 -2.79 27.28
CA GLY A 169 -24.04 -4.23 27.56
C GLY A 169 -23.43 -5.10 26.46
N SER A 170 -23.22 -4.55 25.25
CA SER A 170 -22.65 -5.25 24.09
C SER A 170 -21.31 -4.69 23.62
N GLN A 171 -20.82 -3.61 24.25
CA GLN A 171 -19.59 -2.94 23.83
C GLN A 171 -18.36 -3.84 23.98
N GLN A 172 -18.29 -4.65 25.04
CA GLN A 172 -17.17 -5.58 25.25
C GLN A 172 -17.08 -6.61 24.12
N ASP A 173 -18.19 -7.28 23.80
CA ASP A 173 -18.26 -8.26 22.72
C ASP A 173 -17.93 -7.64 21.36
N PHE A 174 -18.46 -6.44 21.10
CA PHE A 174 -18.17 -5.71 19.86
C PHE A 174 -16.67 -5.38 19.75
N SER A 175 -16.07 -4.82 20.81
CA SER A 175 -14.64 -4.49 20.83
C SER A 175 -13.75 -5.74 20.74
N ARG A 176 -14.19 -6.88 21.28
CA ARG A 176 -13.51 -8.18 21.12
C ARG A 176 -13.49 -8.61 19.65
N VAL A 177 -14.65 -8.58 18.98
CA VAL A 177 -14.77 -8.94 17.55
C VAL A 177 -13.97 -7.96 16.68
N MET A 178 -14.12 -6.66 16.90
CA MET A 178 -13.43 -5.64 16.11
C MET A 178 -11.92 -5.69 16.28
N ARG A 179 -11.39 -5.99 17.48
CA ARG A 179 -9.95 -6.24 17.67
C ARG A 179 -9.46 -7.40 16.82
N THR A 180 -10.21 -8.50 16.76
CA THR A 180 -9.86 -9.65 15.91
C THR A 180 -9.88 -9.30 14.43
N VAL A 181 -10.93 -8.62 13.97
CA VAL A 181 -11.07 -8.17 12.59
C VAL A 181 -9.92 -7.22 12.23
N HIS A 182 -9.64 -6.23 13.09
CA HIS A 182 -8.52 -5.29 12.93
C HIS A 182 -7.18 -6.02 12.80
N ALA A 183 -6.88 -6.98 13.67
CA ALA A 183 -5.65 -7.77 13.59
C ALA A 183 -5.54 -8.55 12.27
N GLY A 184 -6.63 -9.17 11.80
CA GLY A 184 -6.66 -9.88 10.51
C GLY A 184 -6.38 -8.97 9.31
N PHE A 185 -7.03 -7.80 9.28
CA PHE A 185 -6.74 -6.77 8.27
C PHE A 185 -5.31 -6.25 8.37
N ALA A 186 -4.77 -6.10 9.59
CA ALA A 186 -3.42 -5.61 9.81
C ALA A 186 -2.37 -6.56 9.23
N VAL A 187 -2.52 -7.87 9.47
CA VAL A 187 -1.64 -8.89 8.89
C VAL A 187 -1.72 -8.88 7.36
N THR A 188 -2.92 -8.84 6.79
CA THR A 188 -3.12 -8.82 5.33
C THR A 188 -2.48 -7.60 4.69
N THR A 189 -2.72 -6.42 5.29
CA THR A 189 -2.12 -5.15 4.88
C THR A 189 -0.60 -5.22 4.96
N ALA A 190 -0.06 -5.82 6.03
CA ALA A 190 1.37 -5.91 6.23
C ALA A 190 2.08 -6.79 5.22
N VAL A 191 1.47 -7.94 4.90
CA VAL A 191 1.98 -8.82 3.84
C VAL A 191 1.93 -8.13 2.49
N ALA A 192 0.82 -7.47 2.16
CA ALA A 192 0.68 -6.76 0.88
C ALA A 192 1.67 -5.59 0.74
N TYR A 193 1.82 -4.78 1.79
CA TYR A 193 2.79 -3.69 1.82
C TYR A 193 4.23 -4.20 1.72
N GLY A 194 4.59 -5.22 2.51
CA GLY A 194 5.91 -5.83 2.48
C GLY A 194 6.25 -6.44 1.11
N ALA A 195 5.29 -7.10 0.46
CA ALA A 195 5.48 -7.63 -0.90
C ALA A 195 5.70 -6.52 -1.93
N THR A 196 4.96 -5.41 -1.82
CA THR A 196 5.12 -4.24 -2.70
C THR A 196 6.51 -3.61 -2.52
N LEU A 197 6.98 -3.48 -1.27
CA LEU A 197 8.34 -3.02 -1.00
C LEU A 197 9.41 -3.95 -1.59
N VAL A 198 9.18 -5.26 -1.67
CA VAL A 198 10.15 -6.15 -2.33
C VAL A 198 10.24 -5.82 -3.82
N PHE A 199 9.11 -5.61 -4.50
CA PHE A 199 9.10 -5.24 -5.92
C PHE A 199 9.78 -3.88 -6.17
N ASP A 200 9.54 -2.89 -5.31
CA ASP A 200 10.15 -1.56 -5.44
C ASP A 200 11.69 -1.57 -5.28
N TRP A 201 12.26 -2.62 -4.70
CA TRP A 201 13.69 -2.70 -4.32
C TRP A 201 14.49 -3.74 -5.13
N THR A 202 13.84 -4.51 -6.01
CA THR A 202 14.47 -5.53 -6.86
C THR A 202 14.53 -5.08 -8.31
#